data_AF-A0A6P7P5N8-F1
#
_entry.id   AF-A0A6P7P5N8-F1
#
_cell.length_a   1.000
_cell.length_b   1.000
_cell.length_c   1.000
_cell.angle_alpha   90.00
_cell.angle_beta   90.00
_cell.angle_gamma   90.00
#
_symmetry.space_group_name_H-M   'P 1'
#
loop_
_entity.id
_entity.type
_entity.pdbx_description
1 polymer ?
#
loop_
_entity_poly.entity_id
_entity_poly.type
_entity_poly.pdbx_seq_one_letter_code
_entity_poly.pdbx_strand_id
1 'polypeptide(L)'
;MIRNYTLTGQSPPYYITITKSTQFFRAAPVTITEALIQEGEALLNPHSAISPLAVCGDTVNFITVEGEVTEVSAVKKVSKGREAMPLKNITLQENTTQVVLCLWREAAVQDVRLGSHVKVSHLKSRKSSYGLQLHSTTFTMFEEIKTSTDEMAEVVGVMETNTPGILQLLMANNEVCQIEAEKWWPFDAQLDKGPVHVHVCKEGKQIVSLHHV
;
A
#
# COMPACT_ATOMS: atom_id res chain seq x y z
N MET A 1 5.90 3.11 37.10
CA MET A 1 7.12 3.91 37.39
C MET A 1 8.34 2.99 37.30
N ILE A 2 9.44 3.45 36.69
CA ILE A 2 10.69 2.67 36.57
C ILE A 2 11.73 3.26 37.54
N ARG A 3 12.43 2.41 38.31
CA ARG A 3 13.56 2.81 39.17
C ARG A 3 14.84 2.06 38.80
N ASN A 4 15.98 2.62 39.16
CA ASN A 4 17.32 2.05 38.90
C ASN A 4 17.54 1.72 37.42
N TYR A 5 17.00 2.57 36.53
CA TYR A 5 17.37 2.56 35.12
C TYR A 5 18.56 3.50 34.92
N THR A 6 19.32 3.29 33.85
CA THR A 6 20.41 4.19 33.45
C THR A 6 20.07 4.80 32.10
N LEU A 7 20.23 6.12 31.97
CA LEU A 7 20.20 6.80 30.67
C LEU A 7 21.61 6.85 30.09
N THR A 8 21.76 6.41 28.86
CA THR A 8 23.03 6.39 28.14
C THR A 8 22.90 7.08 26.79
N GLY A 9 23.97 7.71 26.32
CA GLY A 9 24.00 8.50 25.08
C GLY A 9 24.51 9.92 25.36
N GLN A 10 25.44 10.40 24.55
CA GLN A 10 26.02 11.75 24.70
C GLN A 10 25.14 12.84 24.05
N SER A 11 24.32 12.45 23.08
CA SER A 11 23.31 13.29 22.43
C SER A 11 22.12 12.41 22.04
N PRO A 12 20.93 13.00 21.79
CA PRO A 12 19.77 12.26 21.33
C PRO A 12 20.02 11.41 20.06
N PRO A 13 19.36 10.24 19.93
CA PRO A 13 18.43 9.67 20.90
C PRO A 13 19.15 9.06 22.12
N TYR A 14 18.62 9.31 23.32
CA TYR A 14 19.09 8.66 24.54
C TYR A 14 18.51 7.25 24.65
N TYR A 15 19.26 6.34 25.28
CA TYR A 15 18.86 4.97 25.50
C TYR A 15 18.59 4.72 26.99
N ILE A 16 17.47 4.05 27.29
CA ILE A 16 17.18 3.54 28.62
C ILE A 16 17.77 2.13 28.73
N THR A 17 18.75 1.96 29.61
CA THR A 17 19.34 0.66 29.91
C THR A 17 18.59 0.02 31.07
N ILE A 18 17.99 -1.15 30.81
CA ILE A 18 17.35 -2.01 31.80
C ILE A 18 18.40 -2.99 32.32
N THR A 19 18.60 -3.03 33.63
CA THR A 19 19.56 -3.91 34.29
C THR A 19 18.87 -4.80 35.32
N LYS A 20 19.62 -5.72 35.94
CA LYS A 20 19.12 -6.57 37.02
C LYS A 20 18.61 -5.81 38.25
N SER A 21 19.04 -4.56 38.45
CA SER A 21 18.57 -3.72 39.55
C SER A 21 17.35 -2.87 39.17
N THR A 22 16.98 -2.83 37.89
CA THR A 22 15.84 -2.07 37.40
C THR A 22 14.53 -2.65 37.92
N GLN A 23 13.71 -1.79 38.50
CA GLN A 23 12.44 -2.17 39.10
C GLN A 23 11.28 -1.50 38.37
N PHE A 24 10.26 -2.28 38.03
CA PHE A 24 9.03 -1.81 37.40
C PHE A 24 7.89 -1.83 38.40
N PHE A 25 7.41 -0.66 38.78
CA PHE A 25 6.25 -0.50 39.65
C PHE A 25 5.01 -0.27 38.79
N ARG A 26 3.93 -1.00 39.10
CA ARG A 26 2.60 -0.68 38.56
C ARG A 26 2.21 0.72 39.00
N ALA A 27 1.61 1.49 38.10
CA ALA A 27 1.05 2.81 38.36
C ALA A 27 -0.40 2.83 37.89
N ALA A 28 -1.14 3.89 38.24
CA ALA A 28 -2.46 4.11 37.67
C ALA A 28 -2.38 4.10 36.12
N PRO A 29 -3.40 3.56 35.43
CA PRO A 29 -3.45 3.63 33.98
C PRO A 29 -3.37 5.09 33.52
N VAL A 30 -2.48 5.36 32.58
CA VAL A 30 -2.47 6.65 31.88
C VAL A 30 -3.43 6.52 30.71
N THR A 31 -4.46 7.34 30.68
CA THR A 31 -5.36 7.42 29.53
C THR A 31 -4.64 8.15 28.40
N ILE A 32 -4.33 7.43 27.33
CA ILE A 32 -3.76 8.01 26.11
C ILE A 32 -4.89 8.07 25.10
N THR A 33 -5.17 9.28 24.60
CA THR A 33 -6.17 9.47 23.55
C THR A 33 -5.62 9.03 22.21
N GLU A 34 -6.48 8.60 21.30
CA GLU A 34 -6.10 8.27 19.92
C GLU A 34 -5.35 9.43 19.25
N ALA A 35 -5.77 10.68 19.50
CA ALA A 35 -5.10 11.86 18.98
C ALA A 35 -3.62 11.97 19.44
N LEU A 36 -3.32 11.67 20.71
CA LEU A 36 -1.94 11.69 21.23
C LEU A 36 -1.10 10.55 20.67
N ILE A 37 -1.72 9.39 20.41
CA ILE A 37 -1.04 8.27 19.73
C ILE A 37 -0.67 8.71 18.31
N GLN A 38 -1.61 9.27 17.56
CA GLN A 38 -1.38 9.75 16.19
C GLN A 38 -0.32 10.85 16.13
N GLU A 39 -0.35 11.79 17.09
CA GLU A 39 0.70 12.82 17.21
C GLU A 39 2.08 12.20 17.46
N GLY A 40 2.18 11.23 18.38
CA GLY A 40 3.42 10.52 18.66
C GLY A 40 3.94 9.74 17.46
N GLU A 41 3.07 9.04 16.74
CA GLU A 41 3.41 8.32 15.51
C GLU A 41 3.91 9.26 14.41
N ALA A 42 3.26 10.42 14.23
CA ALA A 42 3.68 11.43 13.26
C ALA A 42 5.07 12.03 13.59
N LEU A 43 5.40 12.17 14.88
CA LEU A 43 6.73 12.62 15.32
C LEU A 43 7.81 11.55 15.11
N LEU A 44 7.48 10.27 15.31
CA LEU A 44 8.41 9.16 15.10
C LEU A 44 8.65 8.85 13.62
N ASN A 45 7.64 9.09 12.78
CA ASN A 45 7.66 8.80 11.35
C ASN A 45 7.36 10.08 10.54
N PRO A 46 8.28 11.07 10.54
CA PRO A 46 8.04 12.35 9.89
C PRO A 46 7.91 12.19 8.38
N HIS A 47 6.85 12.73 7.78
CA HIS A 47 6.56 12.55 6.35
C HIS A 47 7.77 12.85 5.44
N SER A 48 8.13 11.89 4.59
CA SER A 48 9.08 12.11 3.50
C SER A 48 8.47 12.90 2.35
N ALA A 49 9.31 13.68 1.66
CA ALA A 49 8.89 14.51 0.54
C ALA A 49 8.31 13.65 -0.60
N ILE A 50 7.14 14.05 -1.11
CA ILE A 50 6.52 13.42 -2.27
C ILE A 50 7.35 13.76 -3.52
N SER A 51 7.71 12.73 -4.28
CA SER A 51 8.52 12.83 -5.49
C SER A 51 7.83 12.09 -6.63
N PRO A 52 7.61 12.74 -7.79
CA PRO A 52 7.10 12.06 -8.98
C PRO A 52 8.02 10.92 -9.41
N LEU A 53 7.47 9.85 -9.98
CA LEU A 53 8.24 8.68 -10.41
C LEU A 53 9.31 9.05 -11.45
N ALA A 54 9.03 10.03 -12.31
CA ALA A 54 9.97 10.51 -13.33
C ALA A 54 11.29 11.09 -12.78
N VAL A 55 11.29 11.60 -11.54
CA VAL A 55 12.44 12.30 -10.94
C VAL A 55 12.87 11.71 -9.58
N CYS A 56 12.23 10.64 -9.12
CA CYS A 56 12.49 10.03 -7.82
C CYS A 56 13.93 9.51 -7.64
N GLY A 57 14.65 9.30 -8.74
CA GLY A 57 15.99 8.72 -8.75
C GLY A 57 17.12 9.62 -8.25
N ASP A 58 16.91 10.94 -8.17
CA ASP A 58 17.98 11.91 -7.91
C ASP A 58 18.00 12.44 -6.46
N THR A 59 17.22 11.80 -5.59
CA THR A 59 17.09 12.18 -4.18
C THR A 59 18.01 11.34 -3.28
N VAL A 60 18.66 12.01 -2.32
CA VAL A 60 19.53 11.37 -1.32
C VAL A 60 18.75 11.02 -0.04
N ASN A 61 17.67 11.75 0.23
CA ASN A 61 16.82 11.59 1.41
C ASN A 61 15.73 10.54 1.17
N PHE A 62 14.99 10.23 2.24
CA PHE A 62 13.76 9.45 2.13
C PHE A 62 12.74 10.17 1.24
N ILE A 63 12.06 9.40 0.39
CA ILE A 63 11.03 9.91 -0.51
C ILE A 63 9.73 9.13 -0.39
N THR A 64 8.65 9.82 -0.73
CA THR A 64 7.32 9.26 -0.92
C THR A 64 6.99 9.26 -2.40
N VAL A 65 6.41 8.18 -2.90
CA VAL A 65 5.94 8.07 -4.29
C VAL A 65 4.50 7.61 -4.33
N GLU A 66 3.79 7.98 -5.39
CA GLU A 66 2.40 7.61 -5.65
C GLU A 66 2.31 6.99 -7.05
N GLY A 67 1.44 6.00 -7.24
CA GLY A 67 1.27 5.34 -8.53
C GLY A 67 0.35 4.13 -8.50
N GLU A 68 -0.06 3.69 -9.69
CA GLU A 68 -0.82 2.45 -9.87
C GLU A 68 0.12 1.25 -9.84
N VAL A 69 -0.26 0.20 -9.12
CA VAL A 69 0.49 -1.07 -9.09
C VAL A 69 0.23 -1.85 -10.38
N THR A 70 1.21 -1.94 -11.27
CA THR A 70 1.08 -2.65 -12.55
C THR A 70 1.64 -4.08 -12.50
N GLU A 71 2.56 -4.35 -11.59
CA GLU A 71 3.13 -5.69 -11.40
C GLU A 71 3.36 -5.99 -9.91
N VAL A 72 3.11 -7.24 -9.52
CA VAL A 72 3.39 -7.75 -8.17
C VAL A 72 4.05 -9.12 -8.31
N SER A 73 5.27 -9.24 -7.81
CA SER A 73 5.95 -10.54 -7.76
C SER A 73 5.55 -11.35 -6.52
N ALA A 74 5.74 -12.66 -6.58
CA ALA A 74 5.62 -13.51 -5.40
C ALA A 74 6.71 -13.18 -4.36
N VAL A 75 6.38 -13.33 -3.07
CA VAL A 75 7.36 -13.17 -1.99
C VAL A 75 8.43 -14.26 -2.09
N LYS A 76 9.68 -13.83 -2.27
CA LYS A 76 10.87 -14.68 -2.31
C LYS A 76 11.56 -14.66 -0.95
N LYS A 77 12.18 -15.77 -0.56
CA LYS A 77 13.07 -15.81 0.61
C LYS A 77 14.51 -15.66 0.14
N VAL A 78 15.19 -14.63 0.63
CA VAL A 78 16.61 -14.36 0.36
C VAL A 78 17.40 -14.63 1.62
N SER A 79 18.33 -15.58 1.56
CA SER A 79 19.21 -15.91 2.69
C SER A 79 20.46 -15.05 2.68
N LYS A 80 20.74 -14.36 3.79
CA LYS A 80 22.01 -13.67 4.03
C LYS A 80 22.60 -14.17 5.33
N GLY A 81 23.61 -15.05 5.24
CA GLY A 81 24.13 -15.75 6.41
C GLY A 81 23.12 -16.76 6.95
N ARG A 82 22.80 -16.68 8.26
CA ARG A 82 21.83 -17.58 8.92
C ARG A 82 20.39 -17.08 8.88
N GLU A 83 20.16 -15.84 8.47
CA GLU A 83 18.83 -15.22 8.45
C GLU A 83 18.25 -15.29 7.03
N ALA A 84 17.01 -15.76 6.92
CA ALA A 84 16.24 -15.73 5.69
C ALA A 84 15.25 -14.56 5.76
N MET A 85 15.32 -13.67 4.77
CA MET A 85 14.54 -12.44 4.74
C MET A 85 13.58 -12.46 3.55
N PRO A 86 12.29 -12.13 3.73
CA PRO A 86 11.37 -12.02 2.63
C PRO A 86 11.69 -10.79 1.77
N LEU A 87 11.52 -10.95 0.46
CA LEU A 87 11.68 -9.94 -0.56
C LEU A 87 10.53 -10.03 -1.55
N LYS A 88 9.93 -8.89 -1.89
CA LYS A 88 8.91 -8.77 -2.92
C LYS A 88 9.17 -7.53 -3.75
N ASN A 89 9.09 -7.65 -5.06
CA ASN A 89 9.09 -6.51 -5.95
C ASN A 89 7.66 -6.17 -6.38
N ILE A 90 7.33 -4.89 -6.41
CA ILE A 90 6.15 -4.34 -7.08
C ILE A 90 6.59 -3.27 -8.08
N THR A 91 5.84 -3.07 -9.15
CA THR A 91 6.08 -2.00 -10.12
C THR A 91 4.98 -0.97 -9.98
N LEU A 92 5.36 0.29 -9.76
CA LEU A 92 4.44 1.42 -9.77
C LEU A 92 4.52 2.14 -11.11
N GLN A 93 3.37 2.57 -11.61
CA GLN A 93 3.25 3.39 -12.81
C GLN A 93 2.60 4.74 -12.47
N GLU A 94 3.21 5.80 -13.01
CA GLU A 94 2.69 7.16 -13.01
C GLU A 94 2.88 7.71 -14.43
N ASN A 95 1.77 8.05 -15.11
CA ASN A 95 1.77 8.40 -16.53
C ASN A 95 2.44 7.30 -17.39
N THR A 96 3.52 7.64 -18.09
CA THR A 96 4.32 6.71 -18.91
C THR A 96 5.55 6.17 -18.18
N THR A 97 5.78 6.58 -16.93
CA THR A 97 6.96 6.19 -16.15
C THR A 97 6.63 5.02 -15.25
N GLN A 98 7.50 4.01 -15.26
CA GLN A 98 7.41 2.86 -14.36
C GLN A 98 8.66 2.77 -13.49
N VAL A 99 8.46 2.46 -12.21
CA VAL A 99 9.55 2.31 -11.23
C VAL A 99 9.31 1.07 -10.39
N VAL A 100 10.37 0.27 -10.22
CA VAL A 100 10.35 -0.93 -9.40
C VAL A 100 10.63 -0.58 -7.95
N LEU A 101 9.77 -1.06 -7.05
CA LEU A 101 9.94 -1.00 -5.60
C LEU A 101 10.37 -2.37 -5.09
N CYS A 102 11.54 -2.44 -4.47
CA CYS A 102 12.06 -3.60 -3.76
C CYS A 102 11.69 -3.55 -2.28
N LEU A 103 10.72 -4.37 -1.89
CA LEU A 103 10.20 -4.47 -0.53
C LEU A 103 10.92 -5.59 0.22
N TRP A 104 11.39 -5.28 1.43
CA TRP A 104 12.13 -6.19 2.29
C TRP A 104 11.41 -6.41 3.62
N ARG A 105 11.64 -7.57 4.25
CA ARG A 105 11.15 -7.89 5.60
C ARG A 105 9.62 -7.69 5.71
N GLU A 106 9.17 -6.85 6.63
CA GLU A 106 7.77 -6.58 6.91
C GLU A 106 7.07 -5.93 5.71
N ALA A 107 7.76 -5.05 4.98
CA ALA A 107 7.20 -4.45 3.76
C ALA A 107 6.97 -5.48 2.65
N ALA A 108 7.73 -6.57 2.60
CA ALA A 108 7.57 -7.60 1.57
C ALA A 108 6.26 -8.40 1.73
N VAL A 109 5.72 -8.48 2.94
CA VAL A 109 4.49 -9.21 3.25
C VAL A 109 3.24 -8.33 3.25
N GLN A 110 3.38 -7.03 3.01
CA GLN A 110 2.25 -6.10 2.84
C GLN A 110 1.31 -6.62 1.73
N ASP A 111 0.01 -6.68 1.98
CA ASP A 111 -0.95 -7.00 0.93
C ASP A 111 -1.03 -5.82 -0.05
N VAL A 112 -0.73 -6.07 -1.32
CA VAL A 112 -0.70 -5.07 -2.39
C VAL A 112 -1.33 -5.71 -3.62
N ARG A 113 -2.37 -5.08 -4.15
CA ARG A 113 -3.19 -5.61 -5.24
C ARG A 113 -2.75 -5.02 -6.58
N LEU A 114 -2.86 -5.80 -7.65
CA LEU A 114 -2.68 -5.28 -9.00
C LEU A 114 -3.81 -4.29 -9.33
N GLY A 115 -3.46 -3.14 -9.90
CA GLY A 115 -4.38 -2.06 -10.26
C GLY A 115 -4.78 -1.12 -9.12
N SER A 116 -4.32 -1.36 -7.88
CA SER A 116 -4.55 -0.40 -6.79
C SER A 116 -3.64 0.82 -6.95
N HIS A 117 -4.15 2.02 -6.66
CA HIS A 117 -3.33 3.22 -6.53
C HIS A 117 -2.79 3.31 -5.11
N VAL A 118 -1.48 3.41 -4.95
CA VAL A 118 -0.83 3.39 -3.63
C VAL A 118 0.13 4.56 -3.48
N LYS A 119 0.22 5.02 -2.25
CA LYS A 119 1.26 5.91 -1.77
C LYS A 119 2.21 5.13 -0.87
N VAL A 120 3.49 5.21 -1.17
CA VAL A 120 4.52 4.50 -0.41
C VAL A 120 5.57 5.49 0.05
N SER A 121 5.74 5.61 1.37
CA SER A 121 6.63 6.59 1.99
C SER A 121 7.95 5.98 2.48
N HIS A 122 8.89 6.86 2.81
CA HIS A 122 10.19 6.54 3.37
C HIS A 122 11.02 5.54 2.56
N LEU A 123 10.95 5.67 1.23
CA LEU A 123 11.74 4.88 0.30
C LEU A 123 13.12 5.48 0.09
N LYS A 124 14.08 4.65 -0.32
CA LYS A 124 15.40 5.09 -0.77
C LYS A 124 15.65 4.74 -2.23
N SER A 125 16.06 5.73 -3.01
CA SER A 125 16.58 5.51 -4.35
C SER A 125 17.89 4.71 -4.33
N ARG A 126 17.96 3.70 -5.19
CA ARG A 126 19.15 2.89 -5.47
C ARG A 126 19.27 2.73 -6.97
N LYS A 127 20.38 3.20 -7.53
CA LYS A 127 20.77 2.91 -8.91
C LYS A 127 21.63 1.66 -8.90
N SER A 128 21.24 0.66 -9.69
CA SER A 128 22.01 -0.57 -9.91
C SER A 128 22.28 -0.75 -11.40
N SER A 129 23.00 -1.82 -11.77
CA SER A 129 23.17 -2.24 -13.17
C SER A 129 21.84 -2.53 -13.88
N TYR A 130 20.78 -2.80 -13.13
CA TYR A 130 19.42 -3.07 -13.64
C TYR A 130 18.54 -1.82 -13.72
N GLY A 131 19.11 -0.63 -13.49
CA GLY A 131 18.40 0.64 -13.51
C GLY A 131 18.05 1.15 -12.11
N LEU A 132 17.14 2.12 -12.08
CA LEU A 132 16.65 2.76 -10.87
C LEU A 132 15.65 1.85 -10.14
N GLN A 133 15.87 1.65 -8.85
CA GLN A 133 14.95 0.94 -7.96
C GLN A 133 14.75 1.73 -6.68
N LEU A 134 13.55 1.64 -6.12
CA LEU A 134 13.24 2.19 -4.81
C LEU A 134 13.24 1.07 -3.78
N HIS A 135 13.93 1.25 -2.67
CA HIS A 135 14.03 0.25 -1.63
C HIS A 135 13.19 0.67 -0.42
N SER A 136 12.44 -0.28 0.12
CA SER A 136 11.78 -0.10 1.41
C SER A 136 12.81 0.06 2.53
N THR A 137 12.37 0.68 3.62
CA THR A 137 13.14 0.90 4.83
C THR A 137 12.33 0.41 6.03
N THR A 138 12.89 0.49 7.23
CA THR A 138 12.17 0.18 8.47
C THR A 138 11.03 1.16 8.78
N PHE A 139 10.98 2.30 8.08
CA PHE A 139 9.97 3.35 8.25
C PHE A 139 8.97 3.39 7.09
N THR A 140 9.04 2.43 6.15
CA THR A 140 8.16 2.43 4.99
C THR A 140 6.71 2.23 5.42
N MET A 141 5.84 3.14 4.98
CA MET A 141 4.39 3.04 5.17
C MET A 141 3.70 2.95 3.82
N PHE A 142 2.59 2.19 3.80
CA PHE A 142 1.71 2.04 2.65
C PHE A 142 0.36 2.66 2.96
N GLU A 143 -0.12 3.48 2.04
CA GLU A 143 -1.47 4.02 2.05
C GLU A 143 -2.11 3.70 0.70
N GLU A 144 -3.28 3.05 0.72
CA GLU A 144 -4.06 2.83 -0.48
C GLU A 144 -4.86 4.10 -0.78
N ILE A 145 -4.61 4.70 -1.94
CA ILE A 145 -5.34 5.88 -2.40
C ILE A 145 -6.59 5.40 -3.11
N LYS A 146 -7.74 5.61 -2.47
CA LYS A 146 -9.04 5.37 -3.07
C LYS A 146 -9.38 6.52 -4.01
N THR A 147 -9.02 6.37 -5.27
CA THR A 147 -9.48 7.29 -6.32
C THR A 147 -10.82 6.80 -6.83
N SER A 148 -11.91 7.37 -6.31
CA SER A 148 -13.25 7.14 -6.84
C SER A 148 -13.39 7.88 -8.17
N THR A 149 -13.54 7.15 -9.27
CA THR A 149 -13.89 7.73 -10.58
C THR A 149 -15.32 7.37 -10.90
N ASP A 150 -16.07 8.36 -11.38
CA ASP A 150 -17.49 8.22 -11.71
C ASP A 150 -17.64 8.46 -13.21
N GLU A 151 -17.99 7.42 -13.96
CA GLU A 151 -18.04 7.45 -15.42
C GLU A 151 -19.19 6.60 -15.97
N MET A 152 -19.66 6.95 -17.17
CA MET A 152 -20.53 6.06 -17.94
C MET A 152 -19.69 4.93 -18.54
N ALA A 153 -20.09 3.69 -18.29
CA ALA A 153 -19.47 2.52 -18.88
C ALA A 153 -20.50 1.62 -19.56
N GLU A 154 -20.02 0.88 -20.55
CA GLU A 154 -20.76 -0.17 -21.24
C GLU A 154 -20.16 -1.52 -20.86
N VAL A 155 -20.94 -2.33 -20.16
CA VAL A 155 -20.56 -3.69 -19.76
C VAL A 155 -20.97 -4.65 -20.87
N VAL A 156 -19.99 -5.32 -21.47
CA VAL A 156 -20.19 -6.24 -22.60
C VAL A 156 -20.15 -7.71 -22.17
N GLY A 157 -19.64 -8.02 -20.98
CA GLY A 157 -19.57 -9.39 -20.49
C GLY A 157 -19.32 -9.48 -18.99
N VAL A 158 -19.73 -10.61 -18.42
CA VAL A 158 -19.59 -10.96 -17.00
C VAL A 158 -19.03 -12.37 -16.91
N MET A 159 -18.11 -12.61 -15.98
CA MET A 159 -17.69 -13.95 -15.63
C MET A 159 -17.54 -14.14 -14.12
N GLU A 160 -17.75 -15.36 -13.66
CA GLU A 160 -17.44 -15.76 -12.29
C GLU A 160 -15.92 -15.85 -12.08
N THR A 161 -15.47 -15.50 -10.88
CA THR A 161 -14.07 -15.67 -10.48
C THR A 161 -13.92 -16.85 -9.54
N ASN A 162 -12.67 -17.25 -9.28
CA ASN A 162 -12.37 -18.28 -8.26
C ASN A 162 -12.71 -17.82 -6.83
N THR A 163 -13.03 -16.55 -6.64
CA THR A 163 -13.43 -15.99 -5.34
C THR A 163 -14.96 -15.94 -5.27
N PRO A 164 -15.59 -16.69 -4.35
CA PRO A 164 -17.04 -16.67 -4.20
C PRO A 164 -17.58 -15.27 -3.94
N GLY A 165 -18.64 -14.89 -4.66
CA GLY A 165 -19.29 -13.59 -4.51
C GLY A 165 -18.62 -12.43 -5.26
N ILE A 166 -17.53 -12.67 -5.99
CA ILE A 166 -16.88 -11.66 -6.85
C ILE A 166 -17.00 -12.06 -8.32
N LEU A 167 -17.49 -11.13 -9.13
CA LEU A 167 -17.59 -11.23 -10.58
C LEU A 167 -16.54 -10.34 -11.26
N GLN A 168 -16.15 -10.71 -12.48
CA GLN A 168 -15.35 -9.88 -13.37
C GLN A 168 -16.23 -9.36 -14.51
N LEU A 169 -16.24 -8.04 -14.69
CA LEU A 169 -16.93 -7.34 -15.75
C LEU A 169 -15.94 -6.94 -16.84
N LEU A 170 -16.26 -7.30 -18.08
CA LEU A 170 -15.57 -6.82 -19.26
C LEU A 170 -16.29 -5.56 -19.75
N MET A 171 -15.56 -4.45 -19.81
CA MET A 171 -16.02 -3.18 -20.33
C MET A 171 -15.74 -3.07 -21.84
N ALA A 172 -16.52 -2.28 -22.56
CA ALA A 172 -16.35 -2.07 -24.01
C ALA A 172 -14.97 -1.49 -24.40
N ASN A 173 -14.28 -0.82 -23.47
CA ASN A 173 -12.92 -0.32 -23.63
C ASN A 173 -11.83 -1.40 -23.40
N ASN A 174 -12.20 -2.69 -23.29
CA ASN A 174 -11.36 -3.83 -22.92
C ASN A 174 -10.80 -3.80 -21.48
N GLU A 175 -11.26 -2.91 -20.62
CA GLU A 175 -10.93 -2.93 -19.19
C GLU A 175 -11.69 -4.07 -18.49
N VAL A 176 -11.03 -4.73 -17.55
CA VAL A 176 -11.64 -5.77 -16.71
C VAL A 176 -11.69 -5.27 -15.27
N CYS A 177 -12.90 -5.16 -14.74
CA CYS A 177 -13.17 -4.68 -13.39
C CYS A 177 -13.79 -5.77 -12.52
N GLN A 178 -13.63 -5.68 -11.21
CA GLN A 178 -14.22 -6.60 -10.24
C GLN A 178 -15.43 -5.95 -9.56
N ILE A 179 -16.49 -6.73 -9.33
CA ILE A 179 -17.69 -6.29 -8.64
C ILE A 179 -18.23 -7.39 -7.73
N GLU A 180 -18.88 -7.01 -6.63
CA GLU A 180 -19.65 -7.95 -5.81
C GLU A 180 -20.89 -8.44 -6.57
N ALA A 181 -21.16 -9.73 -6.53
CA ALA A 181 -22.27 -10.35 -7.27
C ALA A 181 -23.63 -9.72 -6.95
N GLU A 182 -23.86 -9.33 -5.69
CA GLU A 182 -25.09 -8.66 -5.24
C GLU A 182 -25.31 -7.31 -5.93
N LYS A 183 -24.24 -6.58 -6.23
CA LYS A 183 -24.29 -5.28 -6.90
C LYS A 183 -24.54 -5.41 -8.40
N TRP A 184 -24.12 -6.52 -9.01
CA TRP A 184 -24.36 -6.83 -10.42
C TRP A 184 -25.77 -7.40 -10.66
N TRP A 185 -26.30 -8.19 -9.74
CA TRP A 185 -27.56 -8.92 -9.88
C TRP A 185 -28.73 -8.13 -10.52
N PRO A 186 -28.98 -6.84 -10.20
CA PRO A 186 -30.08 -6.08 -10.81
C PRO A 186 -29.96 -5.89 -12.34
N PHE A 187 -28.75 -6.00 -12.88
CA PHE A 187 -28.43 -5.76 -14.29
C PHE A 187 -28.31 -7.05 -15.10
N ASP A 188 -28.30 -8.21 -14.44
CA ASP A 188 -27.98 -9.50 -15.06
C ASP A 188 -28.93 -9.85 -16.22
N ALA A 189 -30.24 -9.69 -16.02
CA ALA A 189 -31.26 -9.92 -17.04
C ALA A 189 -31.22 -8.92 -18.22
N GLN A 190 -30.46 -7.82 -18.10
CA GLN A 190 -30.27 -6.85 -19.18
C GLN A 190 -29.14 -7.27 -20.11
N LEU A 191 -28.13 -7.97 -19.58
CA LEU A 191 -27.03 -8.49 -20.37
C LEU A 191 -27.50 -9.49 -21.44
N ASP A 192 -28.53 -10.28 -21.12
CA ASP A 192 -29.17 -11.20 -22.08
C ASP A 192 -29.76 -10.47 -23.31
N LYS A 193 -30.06 -9.18 -23.17
CA LYS A 193 -30.64 -8.34 -24.24
C LYS A 193 -29.59 -7.54 -25.01
N GLY A 194 -28.33 -7.56 -24.58
CA GLY A 194 -27.22 -6.81 -25.15
C GLY A 194 -26.37 -6.11 -24.10
N PRO A 195 -25.41 -5.28 -24.52
CA PRO A 195 -24.53 -4.56 -23.62
C PRO A 195 -25.29 -3.64 -22.64
N VAL A 196 -24.87 -3.65 -21.37
CA VAL A 196 -25.53 -2.88 -20.31
C VAL A 196 -24.83 -1.54 -20.13
N HIS A 197 -25.60 -0.45 -20.23
CA HIS A 197 -25.10 0.91 -20.05
C HIS A 197 -25.40 1.37 -18.61
N VAL A 198 -24.36 1.74 -17.88
CA VAL A 198 -24.43 2.06 -16.44
C VAL A 198 -23.54 3.25 -16.09
N HIS A 199 -23.95 4.00 -15.07
CA HIS A 199 -23.05 4.88 -14.35
C HIS A 199 -22.26 4.06 -13.33
N VAL A 200 -20.94 4.08 -13.42
CA VAL A 200 -20.03 3.26 -12.63
C VAL A 200 -19.19 4.15 -11.75
N CYS A 201 -19.25 3.91 -10.44
CA CYS A 201 -18.28 4.44 -9.50
C CYS A 201 -17.23 3.37 -9.20
N LYS A 202 -15.97 3.62 -9.59
CA LYS A 202 -14.86 2.68 -9.43
C LYS A 202 -13.76 3.22 -8.52
N GLU A 203 -13.24 2.37 -7.64
CA GLU A 203 -11.99 2.56 -6.89
C GLU A 203 -10.92 1.66 -7.54
N GLY A 204 -10.10 2.24 -8.43
CA GLY A 204 -9.17 1.47 -9.27
C GLY A 204 -9.92 0.51 -10.19
N LYS A 205 -9.59 -0.79 -10.13
CA LYS A 205 -10.29 -1.87 -10.88
C LYS A 205 -11.51 -2.44 -10.17
N GLN A 206 -11.89 -1.91 -9.00
CA GLN A 206 -13.04 -2.39 -8.26
C GLN A 206 -14.23 -1.45 -8.45
N ILE A 207 -15.37 -1.99 -8.85
CA ILE A 207 -16.62 -1.25 -8.92
C ILE A 207 -17.26 -1.21 -7.54
N VAL A 208 -17.45 0.01 -7.04
CA VAL A 208 -18.05 0.28 -5.73
C VAL A 208 -19.56 0.37 -5.84
N SER A 209 -20.08 1.04 -6.86
CA SER A 209 -21.51 1.13 -7.15
C SER A 209 -21.81 1.20 -8.65
N LEU A 210 -23.01 0.73 -9.01
CA LEU A 210 -23.60 0.82 -10.34
C LEU A 210 -24.97 1.52 -10.24
N HIS A 211 -25.23 2.44 -11.16
CA HIS A 211 -26.52 3.11 -11.29
C HIS A 211 -27.02 3.00 -12.73
N HIS A 212 -28.34 2.88 -12.88
CA HIS A 212 -28.98 2.97 -14.19
C HIS A 212 -28.83 4.38 -14.77
N VAL A 213 -28.69 4.41 -16.10
CA VAL A 213 -28.87 5.63 -16.90
C VAL A 213 -30.35 5.91 -17.08
#